data_AF-A0AAJ1PN93-F1
#
_entry.id   AF-A0AAJ1PN93-F1
#
_cell.length_a   1.000
_cell.length_b   1.000
_cell.length_c   1.000
_cell.angle_alpha   90.00
_cell.angle_beta   90.00
_cell.angle_gamma   90.00
#
_symmetry.space_group_name_H-M   'P 1'
#
loop_
_entity.id
_entity.type
_entity.pdbx_description
1 polymer ?
#
loop_
_entity_poly.entity_id
_entity_poly.type
_entity_poly.pdbx_seq_one_letter_code
_entity_poly.pdbx_strand_id
1 'polypeptide(L)'
;MKVKCSFCGRDPFLYHIFSQWCLTKKPEESIIVESTVASHLARKFNIGYWKNKREIDVVVFGKELFGVEVKYKEKAEFAKTRVGRIRSVITLTKNEFNEKPLAIPVKFFFLV
;
A
#
# COMPACT_ATOMS: atom_id res chain seq x y z
N MET A 1 1.07 15.83 -13.03
CA MET A 1 1.06 15.39 -11.63
C MET A 1 -0.27 14.71 -11.38
N LYS A 2 -0.34 13.37 -11.44
CA LYS A 2 -1.60 12.63 -11.27
C LYS A 2 -1.76 12.37 -9.77
N VAL A 3 -2.38 13.32 -9.07
CA VAL A 3 -2.76 13.14 -7.67
C VAL A 3 -3.85 12.07 -7.69
N LYS A 4 -3.51 10.83 -7.34
CA LYS A 4 -4.51 9.80 -7.01
C LYS A 4 -5.27 10.42 -5.84
N CYS A 5 -6.48 10.92 -6.07
CA CYS A 5 -7.36 11.37 -4.99
C CYS A 5 -7.76 10.13 -4.19
N SER A 6 -6.88 9.69 -3.30
CA SER A 6 -7.09 8.51 -2.45
C SER A 6 -7.54 8.89 -1.04
N PHE A 7 -7.90 10.15 -0.81
CA PHE A 7 -8.38 10.62 0.49
C PHE A 7 -9.91 10.69 0.52
N CYS A 8 -10.57 9.54 0.36
CA CYS A 8 -11.93 9.35 0.88
C CYS A 8 -12.21 7.84 0.99
N GLY A 9 -12.33 7.34 2.22
CA GLY A 9 -12.63 5.94 2.50
C GLY A 9 -11.68 5.34 3.54
N ARG A 10 -11.65 5.93 4.73
CA ARG A 10 -10.92 5.42 5.90
C ARG A 10 -11.39 4.02 6.35
N ASP A 11 -12.51 3.58 5.79
CA ASP A 11 -13.33 2.50 6.29
C ASP A 11 -13.88 1.65 5.12
N PRO A 12 -13.60 0.34 5.09
CA PRO A 12 -14.11 -0.57 4.05
C PRO A 12 -15.64 -0.58 3.93
N PHE A 13 -16.35 -0.26 5.01
CA PHE A 13 -17.79 -0.21 5.05
C PHE A 13 -18.35 1.04 4.34
N LEU A 14 -17.67 2.19 4.42
CA LEU A 14 -17.99 3.35 3.59
C LEU A 14 -17.86 3.05 2.09
N TYR A 15 -16.82 2.32 1.67
CA TYR A 15 -16.71 1.88 0.27
C TYR A 15 -17.88 0.99 -0.15
N HIS A 16 -18.35 0.12 0.74
CA HIS A 16 -19.51 -0.71 0.48
C HIS A 16 -20.77 0.15 0.28
N ILE A 17 -21.07 1.06 1.22
CA ILE A 17 -22.24 1.95 1.14
C ILE A 17 -22.20 2.80 -0.13
N PHE A 18 -21.08 3.48 -0.39
CA PHE A 18 -20.96 4.34 -1.58
C PHE A 18 -21.02 3.54 -2.88
N SER A 19 -20.48 2.31 -2.91
CA SER A 19 -20.59 1.46 -4.10
C SER A 19 -22.05 1.10 -4.39
N GLN A 20 -22.83 0.79 -3.36
CA GLN A 20 -24.25 0.51 -3.50
C GLN A 20 -25.04 1.77 -3.88
N TRP A 21 -24.76 2.90 -3.24
CA TRP A 21 -25.47 4.14 -3.50
C TRP A 21 -25.21 4.68 -4.91
N CYS A 22 -23.96 4.62 -5.38
CA CYS A 22 -23.59 5.06 -6.72
C CYS A 22 -23.83 3.99 -7.81
N LEU A 23 -24.45 2.85 -7.45
CA LEU A 23 -24.68 1.72 -8.36
C LEU A 23 -23.42 1.28 -9.12
N THR A 24 -22.27 1.36 -8.45
CA THR A 24 -20.96 1.01 -9.02
C THR A 24 -20.42 -0.27 -8.40
N LYS A 25 -19.43 -0.87 -9.06
CA LYS A 25 -18.79 -2.08 -8.54
C LYS A 25 -18.01 -1.75 -7.27
N LYS A 26 -18.07 -2.66 -6.29
CA LYS A 26 -17.23 -2.61 -5.10
C LYS A 26 -15.74 -2.60 -5.53
N PRO A 27 -14.90 -1.73 -4.94
CA PRO A 27 -13.48 -1.73 -5.23
C PRO A 27 -12.86 -3.08 -4.86
N GLU A 28 -11.84 -3.50 -5.62
CA GLU A 28 -11.08 -4.70 -5.31
C GLU A 28 -10.45 -4.61 -3.91
N GLU A 29 -10.32 -5.76 -3.23
CA GLU A 29 -9.71 -5.82 -1.89
C GLU A 29 -8.29 -5.24 -1.88
N SER A 30 -7.54 -5.41 -2.97
CA SER A 30 -6.20 -4.84 -3.17
C SER A 30 -6.18 -3.33 -2.97
N ILE A 31 -7.16 -2.61 -3.53
CA ILE A 31 -7.28 -1.15 -3.46
C ILE A 31 -7.67 -0.70 -2.04
N ILE A 32 -8.56 -1.46 -1.39
CA ILE A 32 -8.96 -1.19 0.00
C ILE A 32 -7.75 -1.37 0.93
N VAL A 33 -6.94 -2.40 0.71
CA VAL A 33 -5.74 -2.65 1.54
C VAL A 33 -4.66 -1.59 1.28
N GLU A 34 -4.41 -1.22 0.02
CA GLU A 34 -3.46 -0.14 -0.33
C GLU A 34 -3.82 1.17 0.38
N SER A 35 -5.09 1.57 0.30
CA SER A 35 -5.58 2.78 0.97
C SER A 35 -5.53 2.69 2.49
N THR A 36 -5.82 1.52 3.07
CA THR A 36 -5.73 1.30 4.52
C THR A 36 -4.28 1.37 5.01
N VAL A 37 -3.34 0.74 4.30
CA VAL A 37 -1.90 0.81 4.60
C VAL A 37 -1.39 2.25 4.52
N ALA A 38 -1.73 2.96 3.43
CA ALA A 38 -1.36 4.35 3.26
C ALA A 38 -1.91 5.22 4.41
N SER A 39 -3.17 5.03 4.79
CA SER A 39 -3.79 5.76 5.91
C SER A 39 -3.13 5.45 7.25
N HIS A 40 -2.80 4.17 7.51
CA HIS A 40 -2.10 3.79 8.74
C HIS A 40 -0.72 4.44 8.82
N LEU A 41 0.06 4.42 7.72
CA LEU A 41 1.37 5.07 7.65
C LEU A 41 1.27 6.59 7.78
N ALA A 42 0.28 7.22 7.16
CA ALA A 42 0.07 8.66 7.22
C ALA A 42 -0.17 9.20 8.65
N ARG A 43 -0.67 8.35 9.57
CA ARG A 43 -0.86 8.74 10.98
C ARG A 43 0.45 8.83 11.75
N LYS A 44 1.46 8.05 11.37
CA LYS A 44 2.73 7.94 12.09
C LYS A 44 3.87 8.67 11.37
N PHE A 45 3.82 8.78 10.05
CA PHE A 45 4.90 9.30 9.22
C PHE A 45 4.39 10.21 8.11
N ASN A 46 5.28 11.04 7.57
CA ASN A 46 4.99 11.78 6.35
C ASN A 46 5.10 10.83 5.16
N ILE A 47 4.05 10.74 4.34
CA ILE A 47 3.97 9.80 3.22
C ILE A 47 3.79 10.52 1.90
N GLY A 48 4.15 9.85 0.81
CA GLY A 48 3.82 10.27 -0.54
C GLY A 48 3.71 9.10 -1.49
N TYR A 49 3.41 9.40 -2.74
CA TYR A 49 3.26 8.43 -3.81
C TYR A 49 4.37 8.67 -4.82
N TRP A 50 5.01 7.60 -5.31
CA TRP A 50 6.07 7.72 -6.31
C TRP A 50 5.78 6.92 -7.56
N LYS A 51 5.83 7.60 -8.71
CA LYS A 51 5.66 6.97 -10.02
C LYS A 51 6.74 7.47 -10.96
N ASN A 52 7.72 6.63 -11.27
CA ASN A 52 8.73 6.91 -12.29
C ASN A 52 9.20 5.62 -12.99
N LYS A 53 8.62 5.32 -14.16
CA LYS A 53 8.75 4.05 -14.92
C LYS A 53 8.37 2.76 -14.15
N ARG A 54 8.50 2.76 -12.83
CA ARG A 54 7.93 1.83 -11.85
C ARG A 54 7.05 2.62 -10.88
N GLU A 55 5.96 2.01 -10.45
CA GLU A 55 5.01 2.55 -9.47
C GLU A 55 5.35 1.98 -8.10
N ILE A 56 5.56 2.84 -7.11
CA ILE A 56 5.67 2.46 -5.70
C ILE A 56 4.44 3.04 -5.02
N ASP A 57 3.63 2.15 -4.42
CA ASP A 57 2.32 2.50 -3.87
C ASP A 57 2.44 3.55 -2.77
N VAL A 58 3.38 3.37 -1.83
CA VAL A 58 3.60 4.36 -0.75
C VAL A 58 5.09 4.55 -0.53
N VAL A 59 5.50 5.81 -0.37
CA VAL A 59 6.85 6.20 0.06
C VAL A 59 6.74 6.89 1.39
N VAL A 60 7.54 6.46 2.35
CA VAL A 60 7.62 7.06 3.69
C VAL A 60 8.86 7.95 3.75
N PHE A 61 8.66 9.21 4.12
CA PHE A 61 9.71 10.21 4.30
C PHE A 61 10.14 10.23 5.78
N GLY A 62 11.34 9.75 6.05
CA GLY A 62 11.98 9.82 7.37
C GLY A 62 13.44 10.22 7.27
N LYS A 63 14.28 9.76 8.21
CA LYS A 63 15.76 9.91 8.12
C LYS A 63 16.32 9.22 6.88
N GLU A 64 15.67 8.15 6.43
CA GLU A 64 15.93 7.49 5.16
C GLU A 64 14.61 7.37 4.36
N LEU A 65 14.70 7.26 3.03
CA LEU A 65 13.53 7.07 2.16
C LEU A 65 13.22 5.57 2.06
N PHE A 66 12.02 5.18 2.51
CA PHE A 66 11.54 3.81 2.46
C PHE A 66 10.37 3.69 1.49
N GLY A 67 10.37 2.63 0.67
CA GLY A 67 9.24 2.28 -0.17
C GLY A 67 8.40 1.18 0.47
N VAL A 68 7.08 1.25 0.31
CA VAL A 68 6.14 0.21 0.69
C VAL A 68 5.33 -0.17 -0.54
N GLU A 69 5.37 -1.44 -0.91
CA GLU A 69 4.66 -2.00 -2.05
C GLU A 69 3.62 -3.01 -1.55
N VAL A 70 2.36 -2.86 -1.95
CA VAL A 70 1.26 -3.70 -1.45
C VAL A 70 0.87 -4.71 -2.52
N LYS A 71 1.23 -5.98 -2.31
CA LYS A 71 0.85 -7.10 -3.18
C LYS A 71 -0.18 -7.98 -2.51
N TYR A 72 -1.44 -7.57 -2.59
CA TYR A 72 -2.56 -8.33 -2.03
C TYR A 72 -3.09 -9.40 -3.01
N LYS A 73 -2.28 -10.42 -3.27
CA LYS A 73 -2.63 -11.63 -4.06
C LYS A 73 -2.21 -12.90 -3.32
N GLU A 74 -2.76 -14.06 -3.71
CA GLU A 74 -2.45 -15.35 -3.06
C GLU A 74 -1.03 -15.87 -3.33
N LYS A 75 -0.43 -15.49 -4.46
CA LYS A 75 0.98 -15.73 -4.77
C LYS A 75 1.61 -14.41 -5.15
N ALA A 76 2.46 -13.87 -4.29
CA ALA A 76 3.15 -12.61 -4.55
C ALA A 76 4.51 -12.87 -5.19
N GLU A 77 4.74 -12.37 -6.40
CA GLU A 77 6.09 -12.39 -6.98
C GLU A 77 6.97 -11.35 -6.27
N PHE A 78 8.00 -11.85 -5.60
CA PHE A 78 8.95 -11.05 -4.82
C PHE A 78 10.01 -10.43 -5.74
N ALA A 79 9.73 -9.25 -6.27
CA ALA A 79 10.71 -8.50 -7.06
C ALA A 79 11.72 -7.81 -6.12
N LYS A 80 13.02 -8.13 -6.23
CA LYS A 80 14.09 -7.34 -5.63
C LYS A 80 14.18 -6.00 -6.36
N THR A 81 13.52 -4.99 -5.84
CA THR A 81 13.46 -3.69 -6.52
C THR A 81 14.11 -2.62 -5.67
N ARG A 82 15.33 -2.19 -6.07
CA ARG A 82 15.90 -0.90 -5.66
C ARG A 82 15.47 0.14 -6.70
N VAL A 83 14.72 1.18 -6.30
CA VAL A 83 14.33 2.29 -7.20
C VAL A 83 15.07 3.55 -6.78
N GLY A 84 16.14 3.89 -7.51
CA GLY A 84 16.85 5.16 -7.35
C GLY A 84 17.40 5.40 -5.94
N ARG A 85 16.93 6.46 -5.26
CA ARG A 85 17.33 6.85 -3.90
C ARG A 85 16.64 6.06 -2.77
N ILE A 86 15.65 5.23 -3.08
CA ILE A 86 14.94 4.41 -2.09
C ILE A 86 15.82 3.23 -1.72
N ARG A 87 16.36 3.27 -0.49
CA ARG A 87 17.36 2.31 -0.01
C ARG A 87 16.77 0.92 0.21
N SER A 88 15.52 0.87 0.64
CA SER A 88 14.81 -0.35 1.01
C SER A 88 13.32 -0.24 0.64
N VAL A 89 12.80 -1.34 0.11
CA VAL A 89 11.38 -1.51 -0.22
C VAL A 89 10.87 -2.68 0.62
N ILE A 90 9.79 -2.44 1.36
CA ILE A 90 9.08 -3.45 2.14
C ILE A 90 7.86 -3.87 1.33
N THR A 91 7.72 -5.16 1.08
CA THR A 91 6.56 -5.70 0.40
C THR A 91 5.53 -6.15 1.43
N LEU A 92 4.29 -5.69 1.32
CA LEU A 92 3.18 -6.17 2.13
C LEU A 92 2.37 -7.19 1.32
N THR A 93 2.24 -8.40 1.86
CA THR A 93 1.53 -9.51 1.21
C THR A 93 0.26 -9.88 1.98
N LYS A 94 -0.61 -10.70 1.38
CA LYS A 94 -1.81 -11.18 2.08
C LYS A 94 -1.46 -12.09 3.27
N ASN A 95 -0.63 -13.11 3.03
CA ASN A 95 -0.31 -14.15 4.02
C ASN A 95 1.17 -14.60 4.04
N GLU A 96 1.99 -14.19 3.07
CA GLU A 96 3.34 -14.73 2.90
C GLU A 96 4.39 -13.90 3.65
N PHE A 97 5.17 -14.54 4.50
CA PHE A 97 6.36 -13.92 5.09
C PHE A 97 7.60 -14.35 4.32
N ASN A 98 8.49 -13.39 4.03
CA ASN A 98 9.79 -13.66 3.42
C ASN A 98 10.84 -12.71 4.01
N GLU A 99 12.02 -13.23 4.35
CA GLU A 99 13.10 -12.40 4.90
C GLU A 99 13.91 -11.70 3.79
N LYS A 100 14.02 -12.32 2.60
CA LYS A 100 14.84 -11.82 1.50
C LYS A 100 14.18 -12.07 0.14
N PRO A 101 13.50 -11.07 -0.48
CA PRO A 101 13.28 -9.70 -0.01
C PRO A 101 12.26 -9.62 1.13
N LEU A 102 12.34 -8.56 1.94
CA LEU A 102 11.49 -8.38 3.12
C LEU A 102 10.02 -8.27 2.72
N ALA A 103 9.27 -9.31 3.02
CA ALA A 103 7.84 -9.38 2.80
C ALA A 103 7.12 -9.71 4.11
N ILE A 104 6.15 -8.87 4.47
CA ILE A 104 5.42 -8.97 5.74
C ILE A 104 3.93 -9.09 5.43
N PRO A 105 3.21 -10.05 6.05
CA PRO A 105 1.77 -10.10 5.90
C PRO A 105 1.11 -8.84 6.45
N VAL A 106 0.16 -8.27 5.70
CA VAL A 106 -0.59 -7.05 6.05
C VAL A 106 -1.24 -7.16 7.43
N LYS A 107 -1.67 -8.36 7.83
CA LYS A 107 -2.27 -8.60 9.15
C LYS A 107 -1.32 -8.26 10.31
N PHE A 108 -0.04 -8.65 10.20
CA PHE A 108 0.96 -8.32 11.22
C PHE A 108 1.34 -6.85 11.18
N PHE A 109 1.35 -6.25 10.00
CA PHE A 109 1.65 -4.82 9.84
C PHE A 109 0.68 -3.93 10.62
N PHE A 110 -0.62 -4.27 10.67
CA PHE A 110 -1.61 -3.48 11.40
C PHE A 110 -1.63 -3.68 12.92
N LEU A 111 -0.90 -4.67 13.46
CA LEU A 111 -0.78 -4.87 14.91
C LEU A 111 0.18 -3.88 15.58
N VAL A 112 1.04 -3.22 14.79
CA VAL A 112 2.10 -2.30 15.26
C VAL A 112 1.62 -0.87 15.17
#